data_AF-A0A7V4IXW8-F1
#
_entry.id   AF-A0A7V4IXW8-F1
#
_cell.length_a   1.000
_cell.length_b   1.000
_cell.length_c   1.000
_cell.angle_alpha   90.00
_cell.angle_beta   90.00
_cell.angle_gamma   90.00
#
_symmetry.space_group_name_H-M   'P 1'
#
loop_
_entity.id
_entity.type
_entity.pdbx_description
1 polymer ?
#
loop_
_entity_poly.entity_id
_entity_poly.type
_entity_poly.pdbx_seq_one_letter_code
_entity_poly.pdbx_strand_id
1 'polypeptide(L)'
;MRQILVSALALLVAAATLAEAQGRKFTYVDLIRQLTDLEALAVQPPQGEKSLQASSYDRASVYDPATNTYKGWDANGDGDGIVRVEGDKLVLAEMEGPGVIWRIWSAAPGAGRVRIYLDGAAEPAVDLPFSAYFDGSTEPFIYPSLVHDAASGKNCYVPIPFQKSCKVVADRNWGLYYHFTYTVYPKDTQLPTFSRRLTLEERTALYQANETLTSRLGTDPAGPREGEETIRRSADIAPGKTLTLARLRGPRAITALRVAPTFANREEEVMGLRQMVLRITFDGEQQPAVWAPLGDFFGSVPGLNLYKSLPMGVTSEGMYSFWYMPFGREARVEIVNEGDAARRVAYELTHAPLARPMSELMHFRAKWHRDAFNPTEPGRGIEWTMLTTKGKGRYVGVNLHIWNPKGDWWGEGDEMFYVDGEKFPSTFGTGSEDYFGYAWC
;
A
#
# COMPACT_ATOMS: atom_id res chain seq x y z
N MET A 1 -27.57 6.80 -52.87
CA MET A 1 -27.38 7.42 -51.53
C MET A 1 -27.33 6.45 -50.35
N ARG A 2 -28.01 5.28 -50.36
CA ARG A 2 -27.98 4.33 -49.21
C ARG A 2 -26.69 3.51 -49.05
N GLN A 3 -25.92 3.24 -50.10
CA GLN A 3 -24.66 2.47 -50.00
C GLN A 3 -23.45 3.29 -49.50
N ILE A 4 -23.49 4.62 -49.64
CA ILE A 4 -22.41 5.50 -49.18
C ILE A 4 -22.49 5.74 -47.66
N LEU A 5 -23.70 5.75 -47.09
CA LEU A 5 -23.88 5.89 -45.63
C LEU A 5 -23.43 4.67 -44.82
N VAL A 6 -23.60 3.45 -45.35
CA VAL A 6 -23.19 2.21 -44.64
C VAL A 6 -21.66 2.09 -44.58
N SER A 7 -20.97 2.56 -45.61
CA SER A 7 -19.50 2.54 -45.66
C SER A 7 -18.87 3.60 -44.74
N ALA A 8 -19.50 4.78 -44.62
CA ALA A 8 -19.05 5.83 -43.70
C ALA A 8 -19.29 5.44 -42.22
N LEU A 9 -20.40 4.75 -41.91
CA LEU A 9 -20.69 4.27 -40.56
C LEU A 9 -19.75 3.12 -40.15
N ALA A 10 -19.38 2.23 -41.08
CA ALA A 10 -18.41 1.16 -40.84
C ALA A 10 -16.98 1.69 -40.64
N LEU A 11 -16.57 2.75 -41.36
CA LEU A 11 -15.28 3.42 -41.14
C LEU A 11 -15.23 4.22 -39.84
N LEU A 12 -16.34 4.83 -39.41
CA LEU A 12 -16.42 5.53 -38.11
C LEU A 12 -16.43 4.57 -36.91
N VAL A 13 -17.07 3.40 -37.04
CA VAL A 13 -16.99 2.35 -36.02
C VAL A 13 -15.60 1.71 -35.99
N ALA A 14 -14.94 1.50 -37.13
CA ALA A 14 -13.57 0.99 -37.19
C ALA A 14 -12.53 1.99 -36.63
N ALA A 15 -12.71 3.29 -36.85
CA ALA A 15 -11.84 4.33 -36.30
C ALA A 15 -12.05 4.53 -34.78
N ALA A 16 -13.28 4.35 -34.28
CA ALA A 16 -13.57 4.36 -32.85
C ALA A 16 -12.98 3.14 -32.11
N THR A 17 -12.83 1.99 -32.77
CA THR A 17 -12.16 0.81 -32.21
C THR A 17 -10.62 0.83 -32.30
N LEU A 18 -10.02 1.84 -32.96
CA LEU A 18 -8.57 1.96 -33.10
C LEU A 18 -7.94 2.97 -32.12
N ALA A 19 -8.76 3.68 -31.33
CA ALA A 19 -8.29 4.57 -30.27
C ALA A 19 -8.20 3.88 -28.89
N GLU A 20 -8.69 2.65 -28.76
CA GLU A 20 -8.63 1.83 -27.55
C GLU A 20 -7.65 0.66 -27.74
N ALA A 21 -6.34 0.92 -27.67
CA ALA A 21 -5.32 -0.07 -27.30
C ALA A 21 -3.89 0.52 -27.32
N GLN A 22 -3.71 1.80 -26.99
CA GLN A 22 -2.36 2.26 -26.64
C GLN A 22 -2.19 2.07 -25.14
N GLY A 23 -1.45 1.02 -24.76
CA GLY A 23 -1.17 0.72 -23.36
C GLY A 23 -0.57 1.93 -22.64
N ARG A 24 -0.79 2.00 -21.32
CA ARG A 24 -0.43 3.15 -20.50
C ARG A 24 1.08 3.39 -20.58
N LYS A 25 1.49 4.63 -20.82
CA LYS A 25 2.90 5.05 -20.81
C LYS A 25 3.22 5.80 -19.54
N PHE A 26 4.30 5.42 -18.88
CA PHE A 26 4.85 6.15 -17.74
C PHE A 26 6.24 6.67 -18.09
N THR A 27 6.54 7.89 -17.66
CA THR A 27 7.91 8.36 -17.50
C THR A 27 8.44 7.98 -16.12
N TYR A 28 9.74 8.09 -15.88
CA TYR A 28 10.27 7.80 -14.54
C TYR A 28 9.75 8.82 -13.51
N VAL A 29 9.57 10.07 -13.92
CA VAL A 29 8.94 11.12 -13.10
C VAL A 29 7.50 10.74 -12.69
N ASP A 30 6.70 10.15 -13.60
CA ASP A 30 5.35 9.70 -13.27
C ASP A 30 5.35 8.57 -12.23
N LEU A 31 6.35 7.70 -12.25
CA LEU A 31 6.51 6.62 -11.26
C LEU A 31 6.95 7.18 -9.91
N ILE A 32 7.89 8.14 -9.89
CA ILE A 32 8.32 8.78 -8.64
C ILE A 32 7.16 9.53 -7.97
N ARG A 33 6.33 10.24 -8.75
CA ARG A 33 5.17 10.97 -8.22
C ARG A 33 4.16 10.04 -7.53
N GLN A 34 4.06 8.78 -7.95
CA GLN A 34 3.16 7.81 -7.32
C GLN A 34 3.53 7.49 -5.86
N LEU A 35 4.79 7.69 -5.45
CA LEU A 35 5.21 7.47 -4.06
C LEU A 35 4.44 8.32 -3.05
N THR A 36 3.86 9.44 -3.48
CA THR A 36 3.13 10.37 -2.62
C THR A 36 1.71 10.69 -3.10
N ASP A 37 1.23 10.00 -4.13
CA ASP A 37 -0.09 10.25 -4.74
C ASP A 37 -1.16 9.31 -4.17
N LEU A 38 -1.92 9.83 -3.19
CA LEU A 38 -3.03 9.11 -2.59
C LEU A 38 -4.25 8.98 -3.50
N GLU A 39 -4.40 9.83 -4.53
CA GLU A 39 -5.53 9.75 -5.47
C GLU A 39 -5.34 8.63 -6.49
N ALA A 40 -4.10 8.41 -6.93
CA ALA A 40 -3.75 7.33 -7.85
C ALA A 40 -4.16 5.95 -7.31
N LEU A 41 -4.14 5.76 -5.98
CA LEU A 41 -4.55 4.51 -5.33
C LEU A 41 -6.02 4.18 -5.55
N ALA A 42 -6.88 5.19 -5.75
CA ALA A 42 -8.31 5.00 -6.01
C ALA A 42 -8.63 4.73 -7.49
N VAL A 43 -7.72 5.00 -8.43
CA VAL A 43 -7.93 4.74 -9.86
C VAL A 43 -7.88 3.25 -10.12
N GLN A 44 -8.87 2.67 -10.80
CA GLN A 44 -8.89 1.22 -11.01
C GLN A 44 -7.58 0.67 -11.63
N PRO A 45 -7.04 -0.46 -11.14
CA PRO A 45 -5.91 -1.11 -11.78
C PRO A 45 -6.30 -1.60 -13.18
N PRO A 46 -5.43 -1.47 -14.19
CA PRO A 46 -5.67 -2.12 -15.47
C PRO A 46 -5.65 -3.65 -15.29
N GLN A 47 -6.39 -4.36 -16.14
CA GLN A 47 -6.46 -5.83 -16.06
C GLN A 47 -5.07 -6.44 -16.30
N GLY A 48 -4.55 -7.16 -15.30
CA GLY A 48 -3.22 -7.78 -15.36
C GLY A 48 -2.15 -7.03 -14.57
N GLU A 49 -2.46 -5.86 -13.99
CA GLU A 49 -1.61 -5.26 -12.95
C GLU A 49 -1.64 -6.15 -11.70
N LYS A 50 -0.45 -6.50 -11.17
CA LYS A 50 -0.31 -7.35 -9.98
C LYS A 50 0.84 -6.86 -9.11
N SER A 51 0.64 -6.85 -7.80
CA SER A 51 1.72 -6.67 -6.82
C SER A 51 2.23 -8.02 -6.35
N LEU A 52 3.55 -8.17 -6.28
CA LEU A 52 4.24 -9.41 -5.93
C LEU A 52 5.45 -9.11 -5.05
N GLN A 53 6.02 -10.17 -4.47
CA GLN A 53 7.27 -10.11 -3.73
C GLN A 53 8.20 -11.25 -4.13
N ALA A 54 9.48 -10.93 -4.30
CA ALA A 54 10.54 -11.92 -4.26
C ALA A 54 11.29 -11.74 -2.93
N SER A 55 11.27 -12.77 -2.09
CA SER A 55 11.89 -12.75 -0.77
C SER A 55 12.76 -13.98 -0.53
N SER A 56 13.47 -13.95 0.58
CA SER A 56 14.27 -15.06 1.09
C SER A 56 13.47 -16.09 1.89
N TYR A 57 12.14 -16.06 1.85
CA TYR A 57 11.27 -17.00 2.57
C TYR A 57 11.73 -18.46 2.47
N ASP A 58 11.44 -19.25 3.50
CA ASP A 58 11.86 -20.64 3.61
C ASP A 58 11.21 -21.49 2.51
N ARG A 59 12.06 -22.06 1.65
CA ARG A 59 11.63 -22.88 0.50
C ARG A 59 11.12 -24.27 0.91
N ALA A 60 11.16 -24.63 2.19
CA ALA A 60 10.45 -25.78 2.72
C ALA A 60 8.92 -25.58 2.73
N SER A 61 8.45 -24.33 2.77
CA SER A 61 7.04 -23.97 2.61
C SER A 61 6.57 -24.21 1.17
N VAL A 62 5.85 -25.31 0.95
CA VAL A 62 5.42 -25.73 -0.40
C VAL A 62 3.94 -26.10 -0.45
N TYR A 63 3.29 -25.70 -1.54
CA TYR A 63 1.96 -26.19 -1.89
C TYR A 63 2.08 -27.41 -2.82
N ASP A 64 1.45 -28.53 -2.43
CA ASP A 64 1.35 -29.73 -3.25
C ASP A 64 0.02 -29.75 -4.01
N PRO A 65 0.02 -29.54 -5.34
CA PRO A 65 -1.21 -29.53 -6.14
C PRO A 65 -1.84 -30.92 -6.29
N ALA A 66 -1.10 -32.02 -6.11
CA ALA A 66 -1.63 -33.37 -6.26
C ALA A 66 -2.51 -33.77 -5.06
N THR A 67 -2.13 -33.34 -3.86
CA THR A 67 -2.89 -33.61 -2.63
C THR A 67 -3.72 -32.40 -2.17
N ASN A 68 -3.53 -31.24 -2.79
CA ASN A 68 -4.13 -29.96 -2.38
C ASN A 68 -3.85 -29.65 -0.89
N THR A 69 -2.58 -29.80 -0.49
CA THR A 69 -2.12 -29.60 0.89
C THR A 69 -0.89 -28.70 0.94
N TYR A 70 -0.74 -27.98 2.04
CA TYR A 70 0.42 -27.17 2.34
C TYR A 70 1.38 -27.96 3.24
N LYS A 71 2.67 -28.03 2.87
CA LYS A 71 3.71 -28.79 3.57
C LYS A 71 4.79 -27.84 4.06
N GLY A 72 5.28 -28.07 5.29
CA GLY A 72 6.28 -27.21 5.92
C GLY A 72 5.82 -25.76 6.05
N TRP A 73 4.51 -25.53 6.23
CA TRP A 73 3.92 -24.19 6.17
C TRP A 73 4.29 -23.30 7.38
N ASP A 74 4.89 -23.90 8.40
CA ASP A 74 5.46 -23.31 9.59
C ASP A 74 7.00 -23.23 9.54
N ALA A 75 7.61 -23.43 8.36
CA ALA A 75 9.05 -23.29 8.18
C ALA A 75 9.46 -21.81 8.32
N ASN A 76 10.64 -21.59 8.93
CA ASN A 76 11.08 -20.27 9.43
C ASN A 76 12.58 -20.01 9.14
N GLY A 77 13.15 -20.76 8.19
CA GLY A 77 14.54 -20.62 7.71
C GLY A 77 14.68 -19.56 6.62
N ASP A 78 14.11 -18.37 6.83
CA ASP A 78 13.87 -17.35 5.81
C ASP A 78 15.13 -16.58 5.35
N GLY A 79 16.33 -17.02 5.74
CA GLY A 79 17.59 -16.37 5.38
C GLY A 79 18.22 -16.90 4.10
N ASP A 80 17.93 -18.16 3.74
CA ASP A 80 18.61 -18.90 2.67
C ASP A 80 17.77 -19.03 1.39
N GLY A 81 16.54 -18.50 1.38
CA GLY A 81 15.67 -18.56 0.21
C GLY A 81 16.28 -17.81 -0.98
N ILE A 82 16.70 -18.55 -1.99
CA ILE A 82 17.15 -18.02 -3.28
C ILE A 82 16.41 -18.75 -4.40
N VAL A 83 16.38 -18.16 -5.59
CA VAL A 83 15.81 -18.82 -6.77
C VAL A 83 16.70 -19.99 -7.19
N ARG A 84 18.01 -19.76 -7.30
CA ARG A 84 19.01 -20.78 -7.67
C ARG A 84 20.45 -20.26 -7.53
N VAL A 85 21.41 -21.18 -7.62
CA VAL A 85 22.84 -20.89 -7.76
C VAL A 85 23.25 -20.95 -9.23
N GLU A 86 24.00 -19.96 -9.70
CA GLU A 86 24.61 -19.92 -11.04
C GLU A 86 26.11 -19.70 -10.92
N GLY A 87 26.90 -20.78 -11.01
CA GLY A 87 28.35 -20.71 -10.79
C GLY A 87 28.68 -20.30 -9.35
N ASP A 88 29.35 -19.15 -9.19
CA ASP A 88 29.67 -18.56 -7.89
C ASP A 88 28.64 -17.53 -7.40
N LYS A 89 27.57 -17.27 -8.19
CA LYS A 89 26.53 -16.28 -7.91
C LYS A 89 25.23 -16.91 -7.44
N LEU A 90 24.45 -16.10 -6.72
CA LEU A 90 23.11 -16.45 -6.25
C LEU A 90 22.08 -15.61 -7.01
N VAL A 91 21.06 -16.24 -7.57
CA VAL A 91 19.92 -15.53 -8.17
C VAL A 91 18.86 -15.33 -7.10
N LEU A 92 18.62 -14.08 -6.71
CA LEU A 92 17.68 -13.73 -5.64
C LEU A 92 16.26 -13.51 -6.18
N ALA A 93 16.13 -12.95 -7.38
CA ALA A 93 14.83 -12.69 -7.99
C ALA A 93 14.91 -12.71 -9.52
N GLU A 94 13.83 -13.16 -10.15
CA GLU A 94 13.58 -13.02 -11.58
C GLU A 94 12.15 -12.57 -11.79
N MET A 95 11.98 -11.55 -12.61
CA MET A 95 10.71 -10.89 -12.88
C MET A 95 10.58 -10.73 -14.40
N GLU A 96 9.40 -11.01 -14.93
CA GLU A 96 9.10 -10.92 -16.36
C GLU A 96 8.01 -9.88 -16.65
N GLY A 97 8.12 -9.23 -17.81
CA GLY A 97 7.18 -8.21 -18.27
C GLY A 97 7.55 -6.78 -17.83
N PRO A 98 6.73 -5.78 -18.18
CA PRO A 98 6.88 -4.43 -17.66
C PRO A 98 6.59 -4.44 -16.16
N GLY A 99 7.52 -3.92 -15.36
CA GLY A 99 7.36 -3.86 -13.92
C GLY A 99 8.18 -2.76 -13.25
N VAL A 100 7.93 -2.58 -11.96
CA VAL A 100 8.63 -1.62 -11.10
C VAL A 100 8.88 -2.28 -9.76
N ILE A 101 10.15 -2.35 -9.34
CA ILE A 101 10.47 -2.63 -7.93
C ILE A 101 10.21 -1.34 -7.15
N TRP A 102 9.34 -1.42 -6.15
CA TRP A 102 8.92 -0.30 -5.32
C TRP A 102 9.62 -0.26 -3.97
N ARG A 103 9.99 -1.43 -3.44
CA ARG A 103 10.69 -1.56 -2.16
C ARG A 103 11.77 -2.62 -2.29
N ILE A 104 12.95 -2.27 -1.81
CA ILE A 104 14.01 -3.21 -1.47
C ILE A 104 14.18 -3.13 0.05
N TRP A 105 14.20 -4.28 0.71
CA TRP A 105 14.45 -4.37 2.15
C TRP A 105 15.45 -5.48 2.47
N SER A 106 16.19 -5.31 3.56
CA SER A 106 17.02 -6.35 4.17
C SER A 106 17.22 -6.11 5.66
N ALA A 107 17.22 -7.17 6.45
CA ALA A 107 17.55 -7.12 7.87
C ALA A 107 19.06 -7.00 8.13
N ALA A 108 19.90 -7.55 7.24
CA ALA A 108 21.35 -7.53 7.41
C ALA A 108 22.10 -7.49 6.06
N PRO A 109 22.02 -6.40 5.30
CA PRO A 109 22.73 -6.28 4.03
C PRO A 109 24.26 -6.17 4.26
N GLY A 110 25.02 -7.01 3.56
CA GLY A 110 26.46 -7.16 3.67
C GLY A 110 27.25 -6.50 2.55
N ALA A 111 28.55 -6.79 2.53
CA ALA A 111 29.51 -6.22 1.58
C ALA A 111 29.50 -6.88 0.19
N GLY A 112 28.83 -8.03 0.05
CA GLY A 112 28.68 -8.71 -1.22
C GLY A 112 27.86 -7.89 -2.20
N ARG A 113 28.25 -7.94 -3.47
CA ARG A 113 27.61 -7.09 -4.48
C ARG A 113 26.28 -7.70 -4.90
N VAL A 114 25.25 -6.88 -4.89
CA VAL A 114 23.94 -7.19 -5.45
C VAL A 114 23.80 -6.40 -6.75
N ARG A 115 23.45 -7.11 -7.81
CA ARG A 115 23.38 -6.63 -9.19
C ARG A 115 21.96 -6.73 -9.70
N ILE A 116 21.47 -5.67 -10.31
CA ILE A 116 20.15 -5.63 -10.94
C ILE A 116 20.34 -5.49 -12.46
N TYR A 117 20.02 -6.55 -13.20
CA TYR A 117 20.05 -6.58 -14.66
C TYR A 117 18.65 -6.33 -15.18
N LEU A 118 18.50 -5.37 -16.09
CA LEU A 118 17.22 -4.97 -16.64
C LEU A 118 17.16 -5.23 -18.14
N ASP A 119 16.00 -5.68 -18.60
CA ASP A 119 15.61 -5.78 -20.01
C ASP A 119 16.58 -6.56 -20.91
N GLY A 120 17.26 -7.55 -20.33
CA GLY A 120 18.23 -8.41 -21.00
C GLY A 120 19.58 -7.75 -21.28
N ALA A 121 19.86 -6.60 -20.67
CA ALA A 121 21.16 -5.94 -20.78
C ALA A 121 22.28 -6.79 -20.16
N ALA A 122 23.44 -6.83 -20.82
CA ALA A 122 24.62 -7.53 -20.32
C ALA A 122 25.27 -6.83 -19.12
N GLU A 123 25.17 -5.49 -19.05
CA GLU A 123 25.65 -4.69 -17.93
C GLU A 123 24.51 -4.43 -16.93
N PRO A 124 24.76 -4.54 -15.62
CA PRO A 124 23.74 -4.28 -14.61
C PRO A 124 23.42 -2.77 -14.50
N ALA A 125 22.14 -2.45 -14.30
CA ALA A 125 21.71 -1.08 -14.03
C ALA A 125 22.14 -0.60 -12.63
N VAL A 126 22.26 -1.53 -11.68
CA VAL A 126 22.82 -1.31 -10.34
C VAL A 126 23.81 -2.43 -10.04
N ASP A 127 25.01 -2.08 -9.58
CA ASP A 127 26.03 -3.01 -9.11
C ASP A 127 26.80 -2.37 -7.95
N LEU A 128 26.39 -2.71 -6.73
CA LEU A 128 26.88 -2.12 -5.48
C LEU A 128 26.96 -3.21 -4.41
N PRO A 129 27.84 -3.08 -3.39
CA PRO A 129 27.65 -3.81 -2.14
C PRO A 129 26.21 -3.66 -1.65
N PHE A 130 25.58 -4.72 -1.14
CA PHE A 130 24.17 -4.63 -0.80
C PHE A 130 23.91 -3.56 0.27
N SER A 131 24.82 -3.41 1.23
CA SER A 131 24.78 -2.33 2.23
C SER A 131 24.66 -0.92 1.62
N ALA A 132 25.27 -0.68 0.45
CA ALA A 132 25.29 0.62 -0.22
C ALA A 132 23.98 0.97 -0.95
N TYR A 133 23.01 0.06 -0.99
CA TYR A 133 21.63 0.38 -1.38
C TYR A 133 20.91 1.20 -0.31
N PHE A 134 21.39 1.16 0.93
CA PHE A 134 20.66 1.61 2.12
C PHE A 134 21.39 2.67 2.95
N ASP A 135 22.69 2.87 2.73
CA ASP A 135 23.53 3.72 3.58
C ASP A 135 23.50 5.22 3.23
N GLY A 136 22.72 5.61 2.21
CA GLY A 136 22.60 7.01 1.80
C GLY A 136 23.83 7.57 1.08
N SER A 137 24.83 6.74 0.76
CA SER A 137 26.13 7.21 0.23
C SER A 137 26.19 7.32 -1.30
N THR A 138 25.23 6.69 -1.99
CA THR A 138 25.38 6.39 -3.41
C THR A 138 24.14 6.77 -4.21
N GLU A 139 24.28 7.68 -5.18
CA GLU A 139 23.19 8.11 -6.07
C GLU A 139 22.60 6.94 -6.89
N PRO A 140 21.26 6.84 -7.04
CA PRO A 140 20.22 7.76 -6.55
C PRO A 140 19.66 7.44 -5.15
N PHE A 141 20.33 6.59 -4.36
CA PHE A 141 19.86 6.08 -3.07
C PHE A 141 20.27 6.97 -1.89
N ILE A 142 20.16 8.29 -2.05
CA ILE A 142 20.67 9.29 -1.08
C ILE A 142 19.58 10.04 -0.30
N TYR A 143 18.30 9.71 -0.55
CA TYR A 143 17.17 10.47 -0.04
C TYR A 143 16.67 9.85 1.27
N PRO A 144 16.86 10.49 2.44
CA PRO A 144 16.66 9.86 3.74
C PRO A 144 15.21 9.44 4.03
N SER A 145 14.20 10.07 3.42
CA SER A 145 12.81 9.61 3.60
C SER A 145 12.44 8.45 2.66
N LEU A 146 13.25 8.18 1.64
CA LEU A 146 13.09 7.05 0.72
C LEU A 146 14.07 5.90 1.03
N VAL A 147 15.20 6.21 1.66
CA VAL A 147 16.26 5.26 1.99
C VAL A 147 16.62 5.46 3.46
N HIS A 148 16.16 4.56 4.32
CA HIS A 148 16.30 4.71 5.77
C HIS A 148 16.37 3.38 6.50
N ASP A 149 16.88 3.50 7.74
CA ASP A 149 16.76 2.49 8.77
C ASP A 149 15.47 2.72 9.56
N ALA A 150 14.66 1.68 9.73
CA ALA A 150 13.54 1.65 10.65
C ALA A 150 13.73 0.45 11.58
N ALA A 151 14.02 0.69 12.86
CA ALA A 151 14.28 -0.37 13.85
C ALA A 151 15.20 -1.49 13.30
N SER A 152 16.41 -1.13 12.89
CA SER A 152 17.43 -1.99 12.27
C SER A 152 17.14 -2.46 10.84
N GLY A 153 15.87 -2.45 10.40
CA GLY A 153 15.48 -2.84 9.05
C GLY A 153 15.91 -1.80 8.02
N LYS A 154 16.57 -2.23 6.94
CA LYS A 154 17.11 -1.35 5.90
C LYS A 154 16.13 -1.25 4.75
N ASN A 155 15.61 -0.06 4.48
CA ASN A 155 14.57 0.16 3.48
C ASN A 155 15.07 1.06 2.35
N CYS A 156 14.68 0.74 1.12
CA CYS A 156 14.89 1.58 -0.06
C CYS A 156 13.62 1.60 -0.92
N TYR A 157 13.04 2.78 -1.09
CA TYR A 157 11.81 3.06 -1.84
C TYR A 157 12.06 3.82 -3.16
N VAL A 158 13.31 3.84 -3.64
CA VAL A 158 13.63 4.42 -4.95
C VAL A 158 13.11 3.46 -6.03
N PRO A 159 12.18 3.87 -6.91
CA PRO A 159 11.56 2.94 -7.85
C PRO A 159 12.56 2.48 -8.92
N ILE A 160 12.58 1.18 -9.22
CA ILE A 160 13.42 0.61 -10.29
C ILE A 160 12.50 0.01 -11.37
N PRO A 161 12.10 0.80 -12.38
CA PRO A 161 11.30 0.33 -13.50
C PRO A 161 12.10 -0.47 -14.54
N PHE A 162 11.42 -1.40 -15.19
CA PHE A 162 11.93 -2.22 -16.29
C PHE A 162 10.81 -2.56 -17.27
N GLN A 163 11.13 -2.71 -18.56
CA GLN A 163 10.13 -2.89 -19.61
C GLN A 163 9.84 -4.37 -19.95
N LYS A 164 10.82 -5.24 -19.82
CA LYS A 164 10.80 -6.63 -20.28
C LYS A 164 11.13 -7.62 -19.19
N SER A 165 12.13 -7.33 -18.37
CA SER A 165 12.61 -8.27 -17.35
C SER A 165 13.50 -7.61 -16.30
N CYS A 166 13.51 -8.15 -15.10
CA CYS A 166 14.49 -7.83 -14.06
C CYS A 166 15.08 -9.13 -13.49
N LYS A 167 16.41 -9.20 -13.38
CA LYS A 167 17.14 -10.28 -12.69
C LYS A 167 18.03 -9.69 -11.62
N VAL A 168 17.87 -10.17 -10.39
CA VAL A 168 18.69 -9.76 -9.24
C VAL A 168 19.68 -10.87 -8.89
N VAL A 169 20.96 -10.55 -8.90
CA VAL A 169 22.08 -11.50 -8.71
C VAL A 169 23.00 -11.01 -7.62
N ALA A 170 23.41 -11.90 -6.72
CA ALA A 170 24.21 -11.57 -5.54
C ALA A 170 25.51 -12.39 -5.47
N ASP A 171 26.58 -11.76 -4.95
CA ASP A 171 27.76 -12.46 -4.45
C ASP A 171 27.44 -13.09 -3.07
N ARG A 172 28.11 -14.18 -2.68
CA ARG A 172 27.77 -14.95 -1.46
C ARG A 172 27.71 -14.16 -0.15
N ASN A 173 28.52 -13.10 -0.01
CA ASN A 173 28.58 -12.26 1.19
C ASN A 173 27.58 -11.08 1.15
N TRP A 174 26.47 -11.22 0.40
CA TRP A 174 25.47 -10.16 0.23
C TRP A 174 24.69 -9.83 1.49
N GLY A 175 24.57 -10.73 2.47
CA GLY A 175 23.83 -10.49 3.71
C GLY A 175 22.88 -11.61 4.09
N LEU A 176 21.88 -11.27 4.91
CA LEU A 176 20.75 -12.12 5.31
C LEU A 176 19.44 -11.36 5.17
N TYR A 177 18.40 -12.12 4.80
CA TYR A 177 17.02 -11.68 4.58
C TYR A 177 16.88 -10.59 3.51
N TYR A 178 16.00 -10.78 2.55
CA TYR A 178 15.70 -9.74 1.56
C TYR A 178 14.24 -9.78 1.14
N HIS A 179 13.70 -8.60 0.83
CA HIS A 179 12.46 -8.44 0.06
C HIS A 179 12.72 -7.54 -1.14
N PHE A 180 12.21 -7.95 -2.30
CA PHE A 180 11.97 -7.10 -3.46
C PHE A 180 10.47 -7.08 -3.70
N THR A 181 9.79 -6.01 -3.28
CA THR A 181 8.35 -5.83 -3.52
C THR A 181 8.17 -5.06 -4.83
N TYR A 182 7.39 -5.61 -5.76
CA TYR A 182 7.27 -5.06 -7.11
C TYR A 182 5.85 -5.17 -7.66
N THR A 183 5.57 -4.37 -8.68
CA THR A 183 4.37 -4.49 -9.51
C THR A 183 4.77 -4.95 -10.91
N VAL A 184 4.02 -5.86 -11.49
CA VAL A 184 4.02 -6.11 -12.94
C VAL A 184 2.75 -5.55 -13.57
N TYR A 185 2.88 -5.06 -14.79
CA TYR A 185 1.83 -4.41 -15.55
C TYR A 185 1.42 -5.25 -16.77
N PRO A 186 0.26 -4.93 -17.40
CA PRO A 186 -0.11 -5.51 -18.67
C PRO A 186 0.97 -5.32 -19.74
N LYS A 187 1.14 -6.29 -20.63
CA LYS A 187 2.27 -6.36 -21.59
C LYS A 187 2.40 -5.15 -22.52
N ASP A 188 1.30 -4.44 -22.77
CA ASP A 188 1.23 -3.24 -23.59
C ASP A 188 1.62 -1.95 -22.85
N THR A 189 1.84 -2.03 -21.52
CA THR A 189 2.31 -0.91 -20.69
C THR A 189 3.75 -0.54 -21.07
N GLN A 190 3.96 0.75 -21.30
CA GLN A 190 5.26 1.30 -21.63
C GLN A 190 5.90 1.91 -20.39
N LEU A 191 7.02 1.34 -19.95
CA LEU A 191 7.81 1.79 -18.81
C LEU A 191 9.22 2.17 -19.26
N PRO A 192 9.87 3.13 -18.59
CA PRO A 192 11.28 3.39 -18.82
C PRO A 192 12.11 2.25 -18.24
N THR A 193 13.28 1.97 -18.82
CA THR A 193 14.30 1.15 -18.16
C THR A 193 15.05 2.05 -17.18
N PHE A 194 15.13 1.66 -15.91
CA PHE A 194 15.85 2.43 -14.89
C PHE A 194 17.33 2.63 -15.25
N SER A 195 17.83 3.82 -14.94
CA SER A 195 19.26 4.14 -14.99
C SER A 195 19.64 4.96 -13.76
N ARG A 196 20.82 4.71 -13.20
CA ARG A 196 21.38 5.55 -12.14
C ARG A 196 21.84 6.93 -12.64
N ARG A 197 21.96 7.12 -13.97
CA ARG A 197 22.29 8.41 -14.59
C ARG A 197 21.04 9.25 -14.76
N LEU A 198 20.54 9.78 -13.66
CA LEU A 198 19.31 10.57 -13.65
C LEU A 198 19.50 11.91 -14.37
N THR A 199 18.46 12.35 -15.06
CA THR A 199 18.31 13.73 -15.54
C THR A 199 18.09 14.69 -14.37
N LEU A 200 18.15 16.00 -14.65
CA LEU A 200 17.82 17.00 -13.62
C LEU A 200 16.36 16.86 -13.16
N GLU A 201 15.43 16.61 -14.09
CA GLU A 201 14.01 16.48 -13.79
C GLU A 201 13.73 15.28 -12.86
N GLU A 202 14.36 14.13 -13.12
CA GLU A 202 14.20 12.93 -12.29
C GLU A 202 14.79 13.09 -10.89
N ARG A 203 15.96 13.74 -10.77
CA ARG A 203 16.53 14.09 -9.45
C ARG A 203 15.63 15.04 -8.68
N THR A 204 15.06 16.04 -9.36
CA THR A 204 14.11 16.98 -8.76
C THR A 204 12.85 16.26 -8.29
N ALA A 205 12.34 15.29 -9.06
CA ALA A 205 11.18 14.52 -8.65
C ALA A 205 11.45 13.67 -7.39
N LEU A 206 12.61 12.99 -7.31
CA LEU A 206 12.99 12.24 -6.10
C LEU A 206 13.16 13.16 -4.89
N TYR A 207 13.80 14.31 -5.08
CA TYR A 207 13.92 15.33 -4.04
C TYR A 207 12.54 15.81 -3.54
N GLN A 208 11.59 16.06 -4.44
CA GLN A 208 10.24 16.47 -4.07
C GLN A 208 9.48 15.38 -3.31
N ALA A 209 9.62 14.11 -3.71
CA ALA A 209 9.02 12.99 -2.99
C ALA A 209 9.60 12.90 -1.57
N ASN A 210 10.94 12.99 -1.44
CA ASN A 210 11.63 13.06 -0.16
C ASN A 210 11.11 14.21 0.71
N GLU A 211 11.10 15.44 0.19
CA GLU A 211 10.66 16.63 0.95
C GLU A 211 9.20 16.54 1.41
N THR A 212 8.34 15.89 0.62
CA THR A 212 6.96 15.63 1.03
C THR A 212 6.90 14.74 2.26
N LEU A 213 7.68 13.65 2.25
CA LEU A 213 7.73 12.69 3.34
C LEU A 213 8.51 13.19 4.57
N THR A 214 9.43 14.14 4.39
CA THR A 214 10.19 14.75 5.49
C THR A 214 9.40 15.86 6.18
N SER A 215 8.86 16.79 5.40
CA SER A 215 8.48 18.12 5.90
C SER A 215 6.99 18.42 5.78
N ARG A 216 6.22 17.61 5.03
CA ARG A 216 4.81 17.88 4.73
C ARG A 216 3.82 16.87 5.32
N LEU A 217 4.27 15.89 6.10
CA LEU A 217 3.37 14.98 6.81
C LEU A 217 2.43 15.75 7.76
N GLY A 218 1.14 15.38 7.76
CA GLY A 218 0.07 16.14 8.44
C GLY A 218 -0.65 17.16 7.56
N THR A 219 -0.26 17.28 6.30
CA THR A 219 -0.95 18.08 5.27
C THR A 219 -1.37 17.19 4.10
N ASP A 220 -2.46 17.55 3.42
CA ASP A 220 -2.95 16.83 2.24
C ASP A 220 -1.89 16.93 1.11
N PRO A 221 -1.31 15.80 0.65
CA PRO A 221 -0.22 15.83 -0.33
C PRO A 221 -0.64 16.33 -1.71
N ALA A 222 -1.94 16.24 -2.06
CA ALA A 222 -2.45 16.75 -3.34
C ALA A 222 -2.73 18.26 -3.31
N GLY A 223 -2.86 18.84 -2.12
CA GLY A 223 -3.20 20.24 -1.93
C GLY A 223 -4.66 20.59 -2.32
N PRO A 224 -4.95 21.90 -2.46
CA PRO A 224 -6.29 22.39 -2.75
C PRO A 224 -6.82 21.92 -4.10
N ARG A 225 -8.11 21.57 -4.16
CA ARG A 225 -8.80 21.18 -5.40
C ARG A 225 -9.83 22.22 -5.82
N GLU A 226 -10.09 22.32 -7.12
CA GLU A 226 -11.13 23.20 -7.65
C GLU A 226 -12.52 22.77 -7.12
N GLY A 227 -13.28 23.73 -6.59
CA GLY A 227 -14.61 23.47 -6.03
C GLY A 227 -14.61 22.69 -4.70
N GLU A 228 -13.46 22.57 -4.03
CA GLU A 228 -13.40 21.96 -2.70
C GLU A 228 -14.21 22.75 -1.66
N GLU A 229 -14.83 22.02 -0.75
CA GLU A 229 -15.63 22.57 0.35
C GLU A 229 -15.20 21.89 1.66
N THR A 230 -15.23 22.63 2.77
CA THR A 230 -14.92 22.08 4.10
C THR A 230 -16.03 22.36 5.09
N ILE A 231 -16.51 21.30 5.75
CA ILE A 231 -17.48 21.37 6.85
C ILE A 231 -16.71 21.35 8.16
N ARG A 232 -16.96 22.34 9.03
CA ARG A 232 -16.39 22.43 10.38
C ARG A 232 -17.49 22.50 11.42
N ARG A 233 -17.51 21.56 12.37
CA ARG A 233 -18.51 21.51 13.43
C ARG A 233 -17.92 20.91 14.71
N SER A 234 -18.64 21.11 15.82
CA SER A 234 -18.44 20.39 17.06
C SER A 234 -19.81 19.99 17.62
N ALA A 235 -19.94 18.76 18.11
CA ALA A 235 -21.20 18.23 18.62
C ALA A 235 -20.96 17.18 19.71
N ASP A 236 -21.96 17.03 20.58
CA ASP A 236 -22.01 15.97 21.57
C ASP A 236 -22.78 14.76 21.03
N ILE A 237 -22.24 13.56 21.25
CA ILE A 237 -22.82 12.28 20.86
C ILE A 237 -23.23 11.55 22.13
N ALA A 238 -24.52 11.53 22.42
CA ALA A 238 -25.05 10.79 23.57
C ALA A 238 -24.78 9.26 23.43
N PRO A 239 -24.78 8.51 24.54
CA PRO A 239 -24.62 7.05 24.53
C PRO A 239 -25.60 6.35 23.57
N GLY A 240 -25.09 5.40 22.78
CA GLY A 240 -25.87 4.65 21.79
C GLY A 240 -26.41 5.50 20.62
N LYS A 241 -26.01 6.77 20.49
CA LYS A 241 -26.45 7.66 19.41
C LYS A 241 -25.41 7.77 18.30
N THR A 242 -25.88 8.24 17.16
CA THR A 242 -25.06 8.46 15.97
C THR A 242 -25.04 9.93 15.61
N LEU A 243 -23.85 10.47 15.40
CA LEU A 243 -23.63 11.78 14.79
C LEU A 243 -23.40 11.59 13.30
N THR A 244 -24.23 12.21 12.46
CA THR A 244 -23.93 12.34 11.03
C THR A 244 -23.05 13.56 10.82
N LEU A 245 -21.79 13.35 10.40
CA LEU A 245 -20.85 14.43 10.09
C LEU A 245 -21.27 15.14 8.80
N ALA A 246 -21.64 14.35 7.79
CA ALA A 246 -22.15 14.87 6.53
C ALA A 246 -22.97 13.82 5.76
N ARG A 247 -23.86 14.33 4.92
CA ARG A 247 -24.51 13.59 3.83
C ARG A 247 -24.20 14.34 2.54
N LEU A 248 -23.12 13.95 1.88
CA LEU A 248 -22.62 14.59 0.67
C LEU A 248 -23.31 14.00 -0.55
N ARG A 249 -23.70 14.82 -1.53
CA ARG A 249 -24.42 14.38 -2.74
C ARG A 249 -23.64 14.70 -4.01
N GLY A 250 -23.87 13.89 -5.03
CA GLY A 250 -23.24 14.01 -6.35
C GLY A 250 -21.83 13.41 -6.40
N PRO A 251 -21.23 13.38 -7.60
CA PRO A 251 -19.91 12.81 -7.81
C PRO A 251 -18.83 13.68 -7.14
N ARG A 252 -18.33 13.22 -6.00
CA ARG A 252 -17.30 13.91 -5.21
C ARG A 252 -16.36 12.90 -4.55
N ALA A 253 -15.27 13.39 -3.96
CA ALA A 253 -14.43 12.61 -3.06
C ALA A 253 -14.30 13.31 -1.72
N ILE A 254 -14.28 12.53 -0.63
CA ILE A 254 -13.74 13.00 0.65
C ILE A 254 -12.21 13.00 0.50
N THR A 255 -11.59 14.13 0.78
CA THR A 255 -10.14 14.34 0.58
C THR A 255 -9.39 14.58 1.88
N ALA A 256 -10.09 15.05 2.92
CA ALA A 256 -9.56 15.10 4.26
C ALA A 256 -10.66 14.88 5.31
N LEU A 257 -10.32 14.13 6.35
CA LEU A 257 -11.11 14.00 7.57
C LEU A 257 -10.19 14.30 8.76
N ARG A 258 -10.54 15.31 9.56
CA ARG A 258 -9.88 15.63 10.83
C ARG A 258 -10.87 15.49 11.96
N VAL A 259 -10.46 14.84 13.05
CA VAL A 259 -11.33 14.55 14.20
C VAL A 259 -10.58 14.77 15.52
N ALA A 260 -11.17 15.56 16.41
CA ALA A 260 -10.64 15.88 17.73
C ALA A 260 -11.73 15.63 18.79
N PRO A 261 -11.81 14.41 19.35
CA PRO A 261 -12.67 14.12 20.49
C PRO A 261 -12.09 14.69 21.80
N THR A 262 -12.95 15.02 22.74
CA THR A 262 -12.57 15.49 24.08
C THR A 262 -12.84 14.43 25.13
N PHE A 263 -11.88 14.24 26.04
CA PHE A 263 -11.96 13.30 27.16
C PHE A 263 -11.51 14.00 28.45
N ALA A 264 -12.07 13.62 29.60
CA ALA A 264 -11.70 14.18 30.89
C ALA A 264 -10.39 13.60 31.42
N ASN A 265 -10.05 12.37 31.05
CA ASN A 265 -8.81 11.70 31.45
C ASN A 265 -8.39 10.60 30.47
N ARG A 266 -7.23 9.98 30.73
CA ARG A 266 -6.63 8.96 29.87
C ARG A 266 -7.43 7.65 29.79
N GLU A 267 -8.06 7.21 30.88
CA GLU A 267 -8.87 5.99 30.87
C GLU A 267 -10.07 6.15 29.94
N GLU A 268 -10.75 7.29 30.08
CA GLU A 268 -11.86 7.68 29.24
C GLU A 268 -11.45 7.85 27.76
N GLU A 269 -10.26 8.36 27.50
CA GLU A 269 -9.69 8.48 26.14
C GLU A 269 -9.49 7.11 25.49
N VAL A 270 -8.81 6.18 26.18
CA VAL A 270 -8.52 4.84 25.66
C VAL A 270 -9.81 4.09 25.36
N MET A 271 -10.77 4.11 26.28
CA MET A 271 -12.07 3.46 26.07
C MET A 271 -12.91 4.18 25.01
N GLY A 272 -13.00 5.50 25.10
CA GLY A 272 -13.84 6.33 24.23
C GLY A 272 -13.43 6.24 22.76
N LEU A 273 -12.14 6.17 22.45
CA LEU A 273 -11.65 5.98 21.07
C LEU A 273 -11.98 4.60 20.49
N ARG A 274 -12.13 3.58 21.35
CA ARG A 274 -12.54 2.24 20.97
C ARG A 274 -14.07 2.10 20.86
N GLN A 275 -14.81 2.89 21.63
CA GLN A 275 -16.28 2.90 21.68
C GLN A 275 -16.93 3.82 20.64
N MET A 276 -16.22 4.83 20.14
CA MET A 276 -16.67 5.62 19.00
C MET A 276 -16.29 4.90 17.71
N VAL A 277 -17.25 4.63 16.83
CA VAL A 277 -17.02 3.90 15.57
C VAL A 277 -17.24 4.84 14.39
N LEU A 278 -16.22 4.97 13.53
CA LEU A 278 -16.35 5.66 12.25
C LEU A 278 -17.08 4.75 11.26
N ARG A 279 -18.16 5.27 10.67
CA ARG A 279 -18.94 4.61 9.63
C ARG A 279 -19.01 5.49 8.39
N ILE A 280 -18.59 4.96 7.25
CA ILE A 280 -18.78 5.62 5.95
C ILE A 280 -19.49 4.68 4.98
N THR A 281 -20.59 5.14 4.41
CA THR A 281 -21.36 4.42 3.40
C THR A 281 -21.37 5.21 2.11
N PHE A 282 -20.95 4.57 1.01
CA PHE A 282 -20.96 5.17 -0.32
C PHE A 282 -22.13 4.65 -1.13
N ASP A 283 -22.72 5.50 -1.96
CA ASP A 283 -23.67 5.17 -3.02
C ASP A 283 -24.83 4.24 -2.62
N GLY A 284 -25.26 4.35 -1.36
CA GLY A 284 -26.34 3.57 -0.78
C GLY A 284 -26.03 2.08 -0.62
N GLU A 285 -24.74 1.70 -0.53
CA GLU A 285 -24.33 0.34 -0.17
C GLU A 285 -25.03 -0.12 1.12
N GLN A 286 -25.46 -1.39 1.15
CA GLN A 286 -26.18 -1.95 2.30
C GLN A 286 -25.32 -2.05 3.56
N GLN A 287 -24.01 -2.21 3.38
CA GLN A 287 -23.02 -2.28 4.44
C GLN A 287 -22.07 -1.10 4.31
N PRO A 288 -21.59 -0.53 5.43
CA PRO A 288 -20.65 0.56 5.36
C PRO A 288 -19.31 0.09 4.76
N ALA A 289 -18.76 0.89 3.86
CA ALA A 289 -17.46 0.66 3.24
C ALA A 289 -16.31 0.84 4.24
N VAL A 290 -16.45 1.82 5.13
CA VAL A 290 -15.56 2.03 6.28
C VAL A 290 -16.32 1.71 7.55
N TRP A 291 -15.78 0.79 8.36
CA TRP A 291 -16.28 0.47 9.70
C TRP A 291 -15.11 0.09 10.58
N ALA A 292 -14.74 0.99 11.49
CA ALA A 292 -13.66 0.77 12.44
C ALA A 292 -13.86 1.68 13.67
N PRO A 293 -13.44 1.25 14.87
CA PRO A 293 -13.30 2.17 16.00
C PRO A 293 -12.43 3.36 15.61
N LEU A 294 -12.72 4.53 16.20
CA LEU A 294 -12.15 5.80 15.80
C LEU A 294 -10.62 5.79 16.00
N GLY A 295 -10.15 5.33 17.15
CA GLY A 295 -8.70 5.20 17.41
C GLY A 295 -8.01 4.27 16.40
N ASP A 296 -8.58 3.10 16.16
CA ASP A 296 -8.04 2.10 15.22
C ASP A 296 -8.00 2.58 13.78
N PHE A 297 -9.04 3.29 13.31
CA PHE A 297 -9.05 3.86 11.96
C PHE A 297 -7.88 4.82 11.72
N PHE A 298 -7.53 5.61 12.74
CA PHE A 298 -6.40 6.54 12.69
C PHE A 298 -5.09 5.92 13.19
N GLY A 299 -5.03 4.60 13.33
CA GLY A 299 -3.83 3.87 13.72
C GLY A 299 -3.29 4.21 15.11
N SER A 300 -4.17 4.61 16.02
CA SER A 300 -3.82 5.09 17.36
C SER A 300 -4.46 4.22 18.42
N VAL A 301 -3.70 3.25 18.93
CA VAL A 301 -4.16 2.31 19.97
C VAL A 301 -3.00 1.92 20.88
N PRO A 302 -3.20 1.84 22.22
CA PRO A 302 -4.37 2.33 22.96
C PRO A 302 -4.37 3.86 23.09
N GLY A 303 -5.54 4.47 22.88
CA GLY A 303 -5.75 5.92 22.99
C GLY A 303 -4.96 6.75 21.98
N LEU A 304 -4.78 8.06 22.24
CA LEU A 304 -4.03 8.96 21.34
C LEU A 304 -2.53 8.76 21.50
N ASN A 305 -1.84 8.43 20.40
CA ASN A 305 -0.39 8.31 20.32
C ASN A 305 0.08 9.18 19.15
N LEU A 306 0.91 10.18 19.42
CA LEU A 306 1.32 11.16 18.41
C LEU A 306 2.23 10.51 17.36
N TYR A 307 1.83 10.60 16.10
CA TYR A 307 2.64 10.18 14.95
C TYR A 307 2.17 10.90 13.69
N LYS A 308 3.01 10.92 12.67
CA LYS A 308 2.65 11.45 11.36
C LYS A 308 3.03 10.45 10.28
N SER A 309 2.11 10.18 9.36
CA SER A 309 2.37 9.46 8.12
C SER A 309 1.72 10.20 6.95
N LEU A 310 1.93 9.71 5.72
CA LEU A 310 1.37 10.34 4.54
C LEU A 310 -0.18 10.28 4.52
N PRO A 311 -0.84 9.11 4.64
CA PRO A 311 -2.29 9.05 4.54
C PRO A 311 -3.03 9.41 5.83
N MET A 312 -2.40 9.30 7.01
CA MET A 312 -3.07 9.55 8.29
C MET A 312 -2.09 9.83 9.44
N GLY A 313 -2.60 10.30 10.57
CA GLY A 313 -1.78 10.49 11.77
C GLY A 313 -2.54 11.13 12.92
N VAL A 314 -1.82 11.33 14.03
CA VAL A 314 -2.32 11.97 15.25
C VAL A 314 -1.36 13.07 15.64
N THR A 315 -1.86 14.31 15.72
CA THR A 315 -1.12 15.47 16.20
C THR A 315 -1.73 16.00 17.49
N SER A 316 -1.12 17.02 18.08
CA SER A 316 -1.69 17.75 19.22
C SER A 316 -3.03 18.41 18.90
N GLU A 317 -3.37 18.58 17.62
CA GLU A 317 -4.63 19.19 17.16
C GLU A 317 -5.73 18.15 16.93
N GLY A 318 -5.40 16.86 16.92
CA GLY A 318 -6.31 15.75 16.68
C GLY A 318 -5.81 14.77 15.64
N MET A 319 -6.69 13.89 15.21
CA MET A 319 -6.42 12.85 14.22
C MET A 319 -6.73 13.36 12.81
N TYR A 320 -5.96 12.95 11.80
CA TYR A 320 -6.19 13.29 10.40
C TYR A 320 -6.11 12.06 9.48
N SER A 321 -6.86 12.10 8.39
CA SER A 321 -6.82 11.14 7.28
C SER A 321 -6.97 11.90 5.97
N PHE A 322 -6.03 11.68 5.04
CA PHE A 322 -6.00 12.22 3.68
C PHE A 322 -6.23 11.15 2.61
N TRP A 323 -6.71 9.96 3.00
CA TRP A 323 -7.19 8.98 2.02
C TRP A 323 -8.22 9.63 1.08
N TYR A 324 -8.00 9.48 -0.22
CA TYR A 324 -8.94 9.91 -1.24
C TYR A 324 -10.10 8.91 -1.33
N MET A 325 -11.31 9.33 -0.96
CA MET A 325 -12.49 8.44 -0.89
C MET A 325 -13.58 8.91 -1.88
N PRO A 326 -13.52 8.47 -3.15
CA PRO A 326 -14.47 8.90 -4.17
C PRO A 326 -15.82 8.18 -4.08
N PHE A 327 -16.88 8.86 -4.51
CA PHE A 327 -18.25 8.35 -4.62
C PHE A 327 -19.02 9.01 -5.76
N GLY A 328 -19.98 8.29 -6.35
CA GLY A 328 -20.70 8.76 -7.54
C GLY A 328 -22.01 9.48 -7.26
N ARG A 329 -22.74 9.09 -6.21
CA ARG A 329 -24.09 9.59 -5.88
C ARG A 329 -24.15 10.21 -4.49
N GLU A 330 -23.67 9.51 -3.47
CA GLU A 330 -23.79 9.95 -2.07
C GLU A 330 -22.71 9.35 -1.17
N ALA A 331 -22.20 10.14 -0.22
CA ALA A 331 -21.43 9.63 0.92
C ALA A 331 -22.12 10.03 2.22
N ARG A 332 -22.37 9.05 3.09
CA ARG A 332 -22.85 9.25 4.46
C ARG A 332 -21.71 8.95 5.43
N VAL A 333 -21.25 9.99 6.12
CA VAL A 333 -20.13 9.93 7.07
C VAL A 333 -20.66 10.12 8.49
N GLU A 334 -20.37 9.17 9.38
CA GLU A 334 -20.96 9.11 10.71
C GLU A 334 -19.96 8.66 11.77
N ILE A 335 -20.19 9.11 13.00
CA ILE A 335 -19.56 8.55 14.20
C ILE A 335 -20.68 8.00 15.09
N VAL A 336 -20.61 6.71 15.43
CA VAL A 336 -21.52 6.04 16.36
C VAL A 336 -20.84 5.99 17.72
N ASN A 337 -21.52 6.43 18.77
CA ASN A 337 -21.06 6.23 20.14
C ASN A 337 -21.68 4.94 20.70
N GLU A 338 -20.89 3.87 20.75
CA GLU A 338 -21.28 2.58 21.33
C GLU A 338 -20.96 2.48 22.83
N GLY A 339 -20.44 3.57 23.42
CA GLY A 339 -20.15 3.66 24.84
C GLY A 339 -21.37 4.09 25.67
N ASP A 340 -21.12 4.21 26.98
CA ASP A 340 -22.08 4.58 28.02
C ASP A 340 -21.99 6.05 28.46
N ALA A 341 -20.94 6.77 28.05
CA ALA A 341 -20.74 8.19 28.31
C ALA A 341 -20.96 9.05 27.06
N ALA A 342 -21.46 10.28 27.23
CA ALA A 342 -21.55 11.24 26.14
C ALA A 342 -20.16 11.68 25.68
N ARG A 343 -19.98 11.87 24.36
CA ARG A 343 -18.69 12.23 23.76
C ARG A 343 -18.79 13.52 22.97
N ARG A 344 -17.97 14.52 23.30
CA ARG A 344 -17.84 15.72 22.48
C ARG A 344 -16.81 15.48 21.38
N VAL A 345 -17.17 15.80 20.14
CA VAL A 345 -16.30 15.63 18.97
C VAL A 345 -16.30 16.90 18.14
N ALA A 346 -15.11 17.48 17.92
CA ALA A 346 -14.88 18.46 16.87
C ALA A 346 -14.37 17.76 15.61
N TYR A 347 -14.78 18.22 14.44
CA TYR A 347 -14.33 17.64 13.17
C TYR A 347 -14.25 18.66 12.04
N GLU A 348 -13.37 18.36 11.08
CA GLU A 348 -13.33 18.96 9.76
C GLU A 348 -13.46 17.87 8.69
N LEU A 349 -14.35 18.06 7.73
CA LEU A 349 -14.51 17.17 6.59
C LEU A 349 -14.38 17.98 5.31
N THR A 350 -13.35 17.71 4.51
CA THR A 350 -13.10 18.35 3.22
C THR A 350 -13.48 17.40 2.09
N HIS A 351 -14.16 17.94 1.08
CA HIS A 351 -14.57 17.18 -0.11
C HIS A 351 -14.52 18.02 -1.39
N ALA A 352 -14.14 17.38 -2.49
CA ALA A 352 -14.01 18.03 -3.80
C ALA A 352 -14.82 17.30 -4.88
N PRO A 353 -15.26 17.97 -5.95
CA PRO A 353 -15.77 17.32 -7.15
C PRO A 353 -14.76 16.31 -7.71
N LEU A 354 -15.24 15.24 -8.32
CA LEU A 354 -14.34 14.28 -8.97
C LEU A 354 -13.70 14.88 -10.22
N ALA A 355 -12.38 14.75 -10.34
CA ALA A 355 -11.64 15.07 -11.56
C ALA A 355 -11.77 13.98 -12.64
N ARG A 356 -12.32 12.80 -12.29
CA ARG A 356 -12.50 11.64 -13.16
C ARG A 356 -13.89 11.03 -12.96
N PRO A 357 -14.45 10.35 -13.96
CA PRO A 357 -15.69 9.59 -13.77
C PRO A 357 -15.54 8.55 -12.65
N MET A 358 -16.55 8.40 -11.79
CA MET A 358 -16.55 7.38 -10.74
C MET A 358 -16.35 5.95 -11.30
N SER A 359 -16.73 5.70 -12.56
CA SER A 359 -16.51 4.42 -13.25
C SER A 359 -15.03 4.05 -13.45
N GLU A 360 -14.12 5.01 -13.36
CA GLU A 360 -12.67 4.80 -13.39
C GLU A 360 -12.05 4.68 -12.00
N LEU A 361 -12.84 4.95 -10.95
CA LEU A 361 -12.40 5.00 -9.57
C LEU A 361 -12.95 3.80 -8.76
N MET A 362 -12.45 3.65 -7.55
CA MET A 362 -12.83 2.63 -6.58
C MET A 362 -13.18 3.29 -5.26
N HIS A 363 -14.16 2.74 -4.54
CA HIS A 363 -14.46 3.19 -3.19
C HIS A 363 -13.36 2.77 -2.21
N PHE A 364 -12.97 3.70 -1.34
CA PHE A 364 -12.12 3.39 -0.20
C PHE A 364 -12.86 2.49 0.80
N ARG A 365 -12.17 1.48 1.34
CA ARG A 365 -12.75 0.53 2.30
C ARG A 365 -11.77 0.28 3.43
N ALA A 366 -12.29 0.22 4.65
CA ALA A 366 -11.52 -0.11 5.84
C ALA A 366 -12.39 -0.89 6.83
N LYS A 367 -11.84 -1.97 7.38
CA LYS A 367 -12.51 -2.84 8.33
C LYS A 367 -11.59 -3.13 9.50
N TRP A 368 -12.20 -3.25 10.68
CA TRP A 368 -11.53 -3.63 11.89
C TRP A 368 -12.07 -4.96 12.39
N HIS A 369 -11.18 -5.84 12.86
CA HIS A 369 -11.54 -7.02 13.64
C HIS A 369 -10.41 -7.38 14.61
N ARG A 370 -10.75 -8.23 15.58
CA ARG A 370 -9.80 -8.92 16.47
C ARG A 370 -10.01 -10.42 16.50
N ASP A 371 -10.95 -10.91 15.69
CA ASP A 371 -11.38 -12.30 15.67
C ASP A 371 -10.41 -13.14 14.84
N ALA A 372 -10.36 -14.43 15.14
CA ALA A 372 -9.57 -15.42 14.41
C ALA A 372 -10.40 -16.02 13.27
N PHE A 373 -10.20 -15.52 12.05
CA PHE A 373 -10.82 -16.04 10.83
C PHE A 373 -9.86 -16.99 10.10
N ASN A 374 -9.33 -17.98 10.81
CA ASN A 374 -8.27 -18.83 10.28
C ASN A 374 -8.73 -19.62 9.04
N PRO A 375 -7.86 -19.83 8.05
CA PRO A 375 -8.16 -20.66 6.89
C PRO A 375 -8.56 -22.07 7.31
N THR A 376 -9.45 -22.67 6.51
CA THR A 376 -9.92 -24.05 6.74
C THR A 376 -9.16 -25.07 5.89
N GLU A 377 -8.34 -24.58 4.96
CA GLU A 377 -7.48 -25.36 4.09
C GLU A 377 -6.46 -26.19 4.91
N PRO A 378 -6.32 -27.50 4.63
CA PRO A 378 -5.37 -28.35 5.36
C PRO A 378 -3.94 -27.81 5.32
N GLY A 379 -3.36 -27.55 6.49
CA GLY A 379 -1.99 -27.05 6.66
C GLY A 379 -1.89 -25.53 6.88
N ARG A 380 -2.98 -24.77 6.74
CA ARG A 380 -2.99 -23.29 6.88
C ARG A 380 -3.65 -22.77 8.14
N GLY A 381 -4.03 -23.65 9.07
CA GLY A 381 -4.76 -23.27 10.29
C GLY A 381 -3.98 -22.37 11.26
N ILE A 382 -2.67 -22.20 11.04
CA ILE A 382 -1.78 -21.32 11.81
C ILE A 382 -1.89 -19.84 11.41
N GLU A 383 -2.44 -19.53 10.23
CA GLU A 383 -2.52 -18.17 9.71
C GLU A 383 -3.61 -17.35 10.41
N TRP A 384 -3.32 -16.08 10.71
CA TRP A 384 -4.32 -15.10 11.15
C TRP A 384 -4.75 -14.21 9.99
N THR A 385 -5.99 -14.37 9.54
CA THR A 385 -6.49 -13.66 8.34
C THR A 385 -6.80 -12.19 8.66
N MET A 386 -6.04 -11.27 8.06
CA MET A 386 -6.27 -9.82 8.16
C MET A 386 -7.41 -9.33 7.26
N LEU A 387 -7.57 -9.91 6.07
CA LEU A 387 -8.56 -9.49 5.09
C LEU A 387 -8.93 -10.66 4.17
N THR A 388 -10.23 -10.88 4.00
CA THR A 388 -10.79 -11.67 2.90
C THR A 388 -11.81 -10.81 2.16
N THR A 389 -11.63 -10.64 0.86
CA THR A 389 -12.53 -9.83 0.04
C THR A 389 -12.62 -10.36 -1.39
N LYS A 390 -13.62 -9.90 -2.15
CA LYS A 390 -13.82 -10.20 -3.56
C LYS A 390 -14.10 -8.91 -4.31
N GLY A 391 -13.46 -8.76 -5.47
CA GLY A 391 -13.63 -7.59 -6.33
C GLY A 391 -12.32 -7.18 -6.97
N LYS A 392 -12.34 -6.01 -7.62
CA LYS A 392 -11.17 -5.37 -8.21
C LYS A 392 -10.75 -4.23 -7.29
N GLY A 393 -9.48 -4.20 -6.89
CA GLY A 393 -9.03 -3.28 -5.85
C GLY A 393 -7.52 -3.24 -5.68
N ARG A 394 -7.08 -2.41 -4.74
CA ARG A 394 -5.73 -2.45 -4.17
C ARG A 394 -5.82 -2.56 -2.66
N TYR A 395 -4.95 -3.37 -2.09
CA TYR A 395 -4.66 -3.32 -0.67
C TYR A 395 -3.63 -2.21 -0.43
N VAL A 396 -3.95 -1.24 0.43
CA VAL A 396 -3.18 0.01 0.57
C VAL A 396 -2.65 0.26 1.98
N GLY A 397 -2.89 -0.65 2.92
CA GLY A 397 -2.31 -0.55 4.26
C GLY A 397 -3.03 -1.36 5.32
N VAL A 398 -2.37 -1.49 6.46
CA VAL A 398 -2.86 -2.11 7.68
C VAL A 398 -2.31 -1.38 8.89
N ASN A 399 -3.11 -1.31 9.94
CA ASN A 399 -2.64 -1.07 11.29
C ASN A 399 -2.77 -2.38 12.06
N LEU A 400 -1.67 -2.85 12.64
CA LEU A 400 -1.64 -4.04 13.48
C LEU A 400 -1.31 -3.62 14.91
N HIS A 401 -2.25 -3.86 15.83
CA HIS A 401 -2.04 -3.64 17.26
C HIS A 401 -2.00 -4.99 17.98
N ILE A 402 -0.85 -5.28 18.58
CA ILE A 402 -0.60 -6.54 19.28
C ILE A 402 -0.70 -6.33 20.79
N TRP A 403 -1.59 -7.10 21.42
CA TRP A 403 -1.58 -7.26 22.88
C TRP A 403 -0.98 -8.63 23.21
N ASN A 404 0.26 -8.62 23.70
CA ASN A 404 1.03 -9.83 23.98
C ASN A 404 1.31 -9.97 25.49
N PRO A 405 0.35 -10.50 26.29
CA PRO A 405 0.53 -10.66 27.73
C PRO A 405 1.52 -11.78 28.10
N LYS A 406 1.93 -12.64 27.16
CA LYS A 406 2.90 -13.71 27.41
C LYS A 406 4.35 -13.21 27.41
N GLY A 407 4.64 -12.15 26.66
CA GLY A 407 5.94 -11.47 26.67
C GLY A 407 7.02 -12.05 25.74
N ASP A 408 6.82 -13.23 25.16
CA ASP A 408 7.74 -13.78 24.13
C ASP A 408 7.60 -13.04 22.79
N TRP A 409 8.60 -13.18 21.92
CA TRP A 409 8.56 -12.59 20.58
C TRP A 409 7.34 -13.09 19.79
N TRP A 410 6.61 -12.16 19.17
CA TRP A 410 5.33 -12.43 18.48
C TRP A 410 5.44 -12.36 16.96
N GLY A 411 6.53 -11.79 16.44
CA GLY A 411 6.62 -11.32 15.07
C GLY A 411 7.29 -12.25 14.09
N GLU A 412 7.65 -13.50 14.42
CA GLU A 412 8.21 -14.44 13.42
C GLU A 412 7.24 -14.78 12.27
N GLY A 413 5.93 -14.55 12.44
CA GLY A 413 4.95 -14.95 11.44
C GLY A 413 5.05 -14.16 10.13
N ASP A 414 5.21 -14.87 9.02
CA ASP A 414 5.28 -14.29 7.67
C ASP A 414 3.95 -13.69 7.18
N GLU A 415 4.00 -12.54 6.52
CA GLU A 415 2.88 -12.05 5.75
C GLU A 415 2.68 -12.88 4.48
N MET A 416 1.42 -13.23 4.18
CA MET A 416 1.06 -13.95 2.96
C MET A 416 -0.14 -13.29 2.28
N PHE A 417 0.00 -12.98 0.99
CA PHE A 417 -1.09 -12.45 0.17
C PHE A 417 -1.46 -13.43 -0.92
N TYR A 418 -2.75 -13.78 -0.98
CA TYR A 418 -3.35 -14.64 -2.00
C TYR A 418 -4.29 -13.80 -2.85
N VAL A 419 -3.90 -13.55 -4.10
CA VAL A 419 -4.64 -12.70 -5.02
C VAL A 419 -5.31 -13.55 -6.10
N ASP A 420 -6.53 -13.19 -6.49
CA ASP A 420 -7.29 -13.82 -7.58
C ASP A 420 -7.45 -15.35 -7.48
N GLY A 421 -7.48 -15.88 -6.25
CA GLY A 421 -7.74 -17.30 -5.97
C GLY A 421 -6.53 -18.23 -6.16
N GLU A 422 -5.32 -17.67 -6.21
CA GLU A 422 -4.09 -18.46 -6.25
C GLU A 422 -3.93 -19.38 -5.03
N LYS A 423 -3.16 -20.46 -5.22
CA LYS A 423 -2.94 -21.47 -4.18
C LYS A 423 -1.64 -21.27 -3.42
N PHE A 424 -0.67 -20.62 -4.01
CA PHE A 424 0.58 -20.23 -3.38
C PHE A 424 0.64 -18.70 -3.41
N PRO A 425 0.99 -18.03 -2.30
CA PRO A 425 0.86 -16.58 -2.21
C PRO A 425 1.88 -15.87 -3.13
N SER A 426 1.44 -14.87 -3.89
CA SER A 426 2.33 -14.04 -4.72
C SER A 426 3.22 -13.11 -3.91
N THR A 427 2.88 -12.91 -2.64
CA THR A 427 3.70 -12.25 -1.62
C THR A 427 3.86 -13.19 -0.45
N PHE A 428 5.09 -13.61 -0.18
CA PHE A 428 5.47 -14.42 0.97
C PHE A 428 6.59 -13.67 1.72
N GLY A 429 6.35 -13.38 2.99
CA GLY A 429 7.24 -12.67 3.90
C GLY A 429 8.44 -13.44 4.41
N THR A 430 9.04 -12.87 5.45
CA THR A 430 10.12 -13.49 6.26
C THR A 430 9.99 -13.19 7.76
N GLY A 431 8.90 -12.51 8.16
CA GLY A 431 8.68 -12.01 9.50
C GLY A 431 7.68 -10.83 9.50
N SER A 432 6.88 -10.73 10.55
CA SER A 432 5.93 -9.63 10.74
C SER A 432 6.65 -8.29 10.94
N GLU A 433 7.78 -8.25 11.64
CA GLU A 433 8.61 -7.06 11.76
C GLU A 433 9.20 -6.66 10.40
N ASP A 434 9.61 -7.64 9.60
CA ASP A 434 10.19 -7.44 8.27
C ASP A 434 9.17 -6.82 7.32
N TYR A 435 7.90 -7.25 7.41
CA TYR A 435 6.77 -6.67 6.69
C TYR A 435 6.58 -5.17 7.00
N PHE A 436 6.72 -4.78 8.27
CA PHE A 436 6.67 -3.37 8.68
C PHE A 436 7.97 -2.60 8.41
N GLY A 437 8.97 -3.26 7.81
CA GLY A 437 10.26 -2.68 7.46
C GLY A 437 11.24 -2.58 8.63
N TYR A 438 10.95 -3.27 9.73
CA TYR A 438 11.83 -3.43 10.88
C TYR A 438 12.78 -4.63 10.68
N ALA A 439 13.61 -4.92 11.69
CA ALA A 439 14.40 -6.15 11.77
C ALA A 439 14.90 -6.34 13.22
N TRP A 440 15.24 -7.58 13.61
CA TRP A 440 15.96 -7.91 14.86
C TRP A 440 15.28 -7.34 16.12
N CYS A 441 14.02 -7.69 16.33
CA CYS A 441 13.18 -7.15 17.41
C CYS A 441 13.22 -7.96 18.72
#